data_AF-A0A6N2K8Y1-F1
#
_entry.id   AF-A0A6N2K8Y1-F1
#
_cell.length_a   1.000
_cell.length_b   1.000
_cell.length_c   1.000
_cell.angle_alpha   90.00
_cell.angle_beta   90.00
_cell.angle_gamma   90.00
#
_symmetry.space_group_name_H-M   'P 1'
#
loop_
_entity.id
_entity.type
_entity.pdbx_description
1 polymer ?
#
loop_
_entity_poly.entity_id
_entity_poly.type
_entity_poly.pdbx_seq_one_letter_code
_entity_poly.pdbx_strand_id
1 'polypeptide(L)'
;MGDSSGKIDVEKLISFSDDLIDVLKDERDINNLTHCLQQSHSLKSSCDAEFNDSKTLIEVISNEISDLECQRVSFEERKRYVKKDEKEELRAQRMLSMYASVTNIIPDLDDHSKISGHIVHRDNKAVEKFEFDPTKISSFEICQSIWEMINEQ
;
A
#
# COMPACT_ATOMS: atom_id res chain seq x y z
N MET A 1 7.04 43.36 -56.78
CA MET A 1 7.99 44.32 -57.38
C MET A 1 8.92 44.80 -56.28
N GLY A 2 10.22 44.52 -56.40
CA GLY A 2 11.29 45.17 -55.63
C GLY A 2 12.07 44.23 -54.71
N ASP A 3 12.96 43.42 -55.29
CA ASP A 3 13.99 42.68 -54.57
C ASP A 3 14.84 43.63 -53.72
N SER A 4 14.88 43.43 -52.40
CA SER A 4 15.83 44.10 -51.52
C SER A 4 17.19 43.41 -51.61
N SER A 5 17.91 43.66 -52.71
CA SER A 5 19.34 43.35 -52.83
C SER A 5 20.12 44.37 -52.00
N GLY A 6 20.31 44.09 -50.72
CA GLY A 6 21.20 44.86 -49.86
C GLY A 6 22.64 44.72 -50.35
N LYS A 7 23.22 45.80 -50.90
CA LYS A 7 24.64 45.84 -51.27
C LYS A 7 25.47 45.81 -49.98
N ILE A 8 26.25 44.75 -49.79
CA ILE A 8 27.20 44.65 -48.68
C ILE A 8 28.30 45.70 -48.89
N ASP A 9 28.57 46.47 -47.84
CA ASP A 9 29.66 47.44 -47.78
C ASP A 9 30.99 46.68 -47.64
N VAL A 10 31.66 46.48 -48.78
CA VAL A 10 32.86 45.65 -48.89
C VAL A 10 34.01 46.23 -48.08
N GLU A 11 34.09 47.55 -47.93
CA GLU A 11 35.18 48.21 -47.22
C GLU A 11 35.09 47.97 -45.71
N LYS A 12 33.88 48.01 -45.15
CA LYS A 12 33.64 47.58 -43.77
C LYS A 12 33.88 46.09 -43.58
N LEU A 13 33.49 45.26 -44.55
CA LEU A 13 33.75 43.83 -44.47
C LEU A 13 35.26 43.54 -44.40
N ILE A 14 36.06 44.26 -45.19
CA ILE A 14 37.51 44.16 -45.19
C ILE A 14 38.08 44.64 -43.85
N SER A 15 37.64 45.80 -43.34
CA SER A 15 38.14 46.31 -42.05
C SER A 15 37.83 45.34 -40.89
N PHE A 16 36.63 44.75 -40.86
CA PHE A 16 36.30 43.72 -39.87
C PHE A 16 37.17 42.47 -40.01
N SER A 17 37.53 42.08 -41.24
CA SER A 17 38.42 40.94 -41.45
C SER A 17 39.86 41.23 -40.99
N ASP A 18 40.34 42.45 -41.19
CA ASP A 18 41.68 42.86 -40.73
C ASP A 18 41.75 42.89 -39.20
N ASP A 19 40.71 43.40 -38.53
CA ASP A 19 40.59 43.37 -37.07
C ASP A 19 40.60 41.93 -36.53
N LEU A 20 39.88 41.01 -37.19
CA LEU A 20 39.88 39.58 -36.81
C LEU A 20 41.24 38.92 -37.00
N ILE A 21 41.95 39.26 -38.08
CA ILE A 21 43.30 38.75 -38.35
C ILE A 21 44.28 39.26 -37.29
N ASP A 22 44.19 40.52 -36.88
CA ASP A 22 45.08 41.09 -35.87
C ASP A 22 44.79 40.55 -34.45
N VAL A 23 43.51 40.28 -34.13
CA VAL A 23 43.09 39.64 -32.86
C VAL A 23 43.51 38.18 -32.76
N LEU A 24 43.60 37.44 -33.87
CA LEU A 24 43.97 36.02 -33.91
C LEU A 24 45.39 35.79 -34.44
N LYS A 25 46.22 36.83 -34.43
CA LYS A 25 47.54 36.84 -35.06
C LYS A 25 48.53 35.89 -34.40
N ASP A 26 48.42 35.71 -33.08
CA ASP A 26 49.29 34.84 -32.31
C ASP A 26 48.69 33.43 -32.17
N GLU A 27 49.49 32.40 -32.46
CA GLU A 27 49.10 30.99 -32.30
C GLU A 27 48.61 30.69 -30.86
N ARG A 28 49.11 31.43 -29.88
CA ARG A 28 48.68 31.35 -28.48
C ARG A 28 47.18 31.62 -28.32
N ASP A 29 46.62 32.58 -29.05
CA ASP A 29 45.21 32.97 -28.91
C ASP A 29 44.29 31.92 -29.52
N ILE A 30 44.70 31.33 -30.64
CA ILE A 30 44.01 30.17 -31.26
C ILE A 30 44.04 28.96 -30.31
N ASN A 31 45.19 28.69 -29.68
CA ASN A 31 45.33 27.62 -28.69
C ASN A 31 44.47 27.87 -27.44
N ASN A 32 44.42 29.11 -26.95
CA ASN A 32 43.57 29.51 -25.82
C ASN A 32 42.08 29.31 -26.14
N LEU A 33 41.63 29.74 -27.32
CA LEU A 33 40.24 29.55 -27.77
C LEU A 33 39.89 28.07 -27.90
N THR A 34 40.79 27.27 -28.47
CA THR A 34 40.61 25.82 -28.60
C THR A 34 40.49 25.15 -27.22
N HIS A 35 41.36 25.53 -26.28
CA HIS A 35 41.29 25.05 -24.89
C HIS A 35 39.98 25.46 -24.21
N CYS A 36 39.55 26.71 -24.36
CA CYS A 36 38.27 27.18 -23.83
C CYS A 36 37.08 26.42 -24.41
N LEU A 37 37.09 26.12 -25.72
CA LEU A 37 36.05 25.33 -26.37
C LEU A 37 36.01 23.89 -25.84
N GLN A 38 37.18 23.26 -25.67
CA GLN A 38 37.29 21.92 -25.09
C GLN A 38 36.78 21.89 -23.65
N GLN A 39 37.20 22.86 -22.83
CA GLN A 39 36.73 22.97 -21.44
C GLN A 39 35.21 23.17 -21.37
N SER A 40 34.65 24.02 -22.23
CA SER A 40 33.19 24.23 -22.34
C SER A 40 32.47 22.93 -22.73
N HIS A 41 33.01 22.16 -23.67
CA HIS A 41 32.44 20.87 -24.05
C HIS A 41 32.50 19.85 -22.91
N SER A 42 33.63 19.77 -22.20
CA SER A 42 33.78 18.90 -21.02
C SER A 42 32.80 19.28 -19.91
N LEU A 43 32.66 20.57 -19.60
CA LEU A 43 31.70 21.07 -18.61
C LEU A 43 30.26 20.75 -19.00
N LYS A 44 29.91 20.96 -20.28
CA LYS A 44 28.60 20.62 -20.81
C LYS A 44 28.32 19.12 -20.64
N SER A 45 29.25 18.26 -21.06
CA SER A 45 29.09 16.81 -20.93
C SER A 45 28.95 16.37 -19.47
N SER A 46 29.69 17.00 -18.54
CA SER A 46 29.57 16.72 -17.10
C SER A 46 28.19 17.13 -16.58
N CYS A 47 27.73 18.33 -16.93
CA CYS A 47 26.42 18.84 -16.53
C CYS A 47 25.28 17.97 -17.09
N ASP A 48 25.40 17.51 -18.34
CA ASP A 48 24.42 16.62 -18.96
C ASP A 48 24.39 15.26 -18.24
N ALA A 49 25.56 14.72 -17.84
CA ALA A 49 25.64 13.48 -17.07
C ALA A 49 24.98 13.63 -15.68
N GLU A 50 25.35 14.67 -14.93
CA GLU A 50 24.79 14.94 -13.59
C GLU A 50 23.28 15.20 -13.64
N PHE A 51 22.79 15.88 -14.68
CA PHE A 51 21.36 16.10 -14.90
C PHE A 51 20.64 14.78 -15.16
N ASN A 52 21.18 13.92 -16.02
CA ASN A 52 20.59 12.63 -16.31
C ASN A 52 20.59 11.73 -15.06
N ASP A 53 21.68 11.69 -14.30
CA ASP A 53 21.75 10.95 -13.04
C ASP A 53 20.67 11.43 -12.06
N SER A 54 20.56 12.75 -11.88
CA SER A 54 19.52 13.35 -11.03
C SER A 54 18.12 12.99 -11.50
N LYS A 55 17.88 13.01 -12.82
CA LYS A 55 16.59 12.62 -13.41
C LYS A 55 16.26 11.16 -13.12
N THR A 56 17.22 10.24 -13.29
CA THR A 56 17.00 8.82 -13.02
C THR A 56 16.70 8.57 -11.54
N LEU A 57 17.38 9.26 -10.62
CA LEU A 57 17.11 9.16 -9.19
C LEU A 57 15.70 9.64 -8.85
N ILE A 58 15.24 10.73 -9.46
CA ILE A 58 13.87 11.22 -9.28
C ILE A 58 12.85 10.19 -9.77
N GLU A 59 13.09 9.58 -10.93
CA GLU A 59 12.20 8.53 -11.47
C GLU A 59 12.13 7.32 -10.53
N VAL A 60 13.28 6.88 -10.00
CA VAL A 60 13.33 5.77 -9.02
C VAL A 60 12.55 6.11 -7.75
N ILE A 61 12.79 7.28 -7.15
CA ILE A 61 12.09 7.72 -5.93
C ILE A 61 10.59 7.85 -6.20
N SER A 62 10.20 8.39 -7.35
CA SER A 62 8.78 8.52 -7.73
C SER A 62 8.08 7.17 -7.81
N ASN A 63 8.76 6.16 -8.38
CA ASN A 63 8.22 4.81 -8.45
C ASN A 63 8.10 4.17 -7.06
N GLU A 64 9.11 4.32 -6.21
CA GLU A 64 9.06 3.81 -4.83
C GLU A 64 7.93 4.45 -4.01
N ILE A 65 7.71 5.76 -4.17
CA ILE A 65 6.57 6.46 -3.56
C ILE A 65 5.26 5.83 -4.05
N SER A 66 5.09 5.65 -5.37
CA SER A 66 3.88 5.03 -5.94
C SER A 66 3.63 3.62 -5.38
N ASP A 67 4.67 2.80 -5.26
CA ASP A 67 4.58 1.46 -4.69
C ASP A 67 4.16 1.48 -3.22
N LEU A 68 4.75 2.39 -2.42
CA LEU A 68 4.38 2.58 -1.01
C LEU A 68 2.93 3.05 -0.86
N GLU A 69 2.44 3.90 -1.77
CA GLU A 69 1.03 4.32 -1.77
C GLU A 69 0.09 3.14 -2.05
N CYS A 70 0.45 2.27 -2.99
CA CYS A 70 -0.32 1.05 -3.26
C CYS A 70 -0.35 0.11 -2.04
N GLN A 71 0.80 -0.07 -1.38
CA GLN A 71 0.88 -0.86 -0.15
C GLN A 71 0.04 -0.26 0.98
N ARG A 72 0.07 1.07 1.16
CA ARG A 72 -0.75 1.79 2.15
C ARG A 72 -2.23 1.50 1.94
N VAL A 73 -2.72 1.60 0.70
CA VAL A 73 -4.13 1.31 0.37
C VAL A 73 -4.49 -0.14 0.73
N SER A 74 -3.68 -1.12 0.31
CA SER A 74 -3.92 -2.53 0.63
C SER A 74 -3.93 -2.79 2.14
N PHE A 75 -3.01 -2.16 2.88
CA PHE A 75 -2.96 -2.27 4.34
C PHE A 75 -4.21 -1.68 5.02
N GLU A 76 -4.68 -0.52 4.56
CA GLU A 76 -5.90 0.09 5.09
C GLU A 76 -7.15 -0.76 4.86
N GLU A 77 -7.26 -1.41 3.70
CA GLU A 77 -8.34 -2.37 3.42
C GLU A 77 -8.29 -3.55 4.39
N ARG A 78 -7.12 -4.20 4.53
CA ARG A 78 -6.94 -5.31 5.48
C ARG A 78 -7.29 -4.90 6.90
N LYS A 79 -6.87 -3.72 7.33
CA LYS A 79 -7.20 -3.16 8.65
C LYS A 79 -8.71 -2.98 8.86
N ARG A 80 -9.46 -2.62 7.82
CA ARG A 80 -10.93 -2.52 7.90
C ARG A 80 -11.58 -3.89 8.06
N TYR A 81 -11.10 -4.91 7.35
CA TYR A 81 -11.60 -6.28 7.49
C TYR A 81 -11.36 -6.82 8.90
N VAL A 82 -10.14 -6.69 9.42
CA VAL A 82 -9.81 -7.14 10.79
C VAL A 82 -10.71 -6.48 11.84
N LYS A 83 -10.94 -5.17 11.75
CA LYS A 83 -11.85 -4.47 12.68
C LYS A 83 -13.30 -4.96 12.61
N LYS A 84 -13.74 -5.38 11.43
CA LYS A 84 -15.10 -5.92 11.24
C LYS A 84 -15.18 -7.31 11.88
N ASP A 85 -14.21 -8.17 11.62
CA ASP A 85 -14.14 -9.53 12.18
C ASP A 85 -14.03 -9.49 13.70
N GLU A 86 -13.16 -8.64 14.27
CA GLU A 86 -13.07 -8.44 15.74
C GLU A 86 -14.41 -8.03 16.35
N LYS A 87 -15.17 -7.17 15.67
CA LYS A 87 -16.50 -6.74 16.14
C LYS A 87 -17.50 -7.91 16.09
N GLU A 88 -17.45 -8.73 15.05
CA GLU A 88 -18.31 -9.91 14.90
C GLU A 88 -17.96 -10.98 15.94
N GLU A 89 -16.67 -11.21 16.21
CA GLU A 89 -16.20 -12.10 17.26
C GLU A 89 -16.65 -11.64 18.65
N LEU A 90 -16.47 -10.35 18.98
CA LEU A 90 -16.97 -9.79 20.25
C LEU A 90 -18.49 -9.92 20.37
N ARG A 91 -19.22 -9.80 19.27
CA ARG A 91 -20.67 -9.99 19.26
C ARG A 91 -21.04 -11.46 19.51
N ALA A 92 -20.35 -12.40 18.86
CA ALA A 92 -20.55 -13.83 19.06
C ALA A 92 -20.23 -14.23 20.51
N GLN A 93 -19.11 -13.76 21.06
CA GLN A 93 -18.71 -14.01 22.44
C GLN A 93 -19.75 -13.48 23.45
N ARG A 94 -20.25 -12.26 23.27
CA ARG A 94 -21.31 -11.70 24.13
C ARG A 94 -22.60 -12.50 24.06
N MET A 95 -23.00 -12.93 22.85
CA MET A 95 -24.18 -13.76 22.66
C MET A 95 -24.03 -15.14 23.34
N LEU A 96 -22.88 -15.79 23.19
CA LEU A 96 -22.58 -17.06 23.86
C LEU A 96 -22.56 -16.90 25.39
N SER A 97 -21.94 -15.82 25.89
CA SER A 97 -21.94 -15.51 27.32
C SER A 97 -23.35 -15.28 27.87
N MET A 98 -24.21 -14.61 27.09
CA MET A 98 -25.62 -14.42 27.46
C MET A 98 -26.33 -15.77 27.54
N TYR A 99 -26.19 -16.65 26.54
CA TYR A 99 -26.79 -17.98 26.58
C TYR A 99 -26.29 -18.80 27.76
N ALA A 100 -24.97 -18.87 27.98
CA ALA A 100 -24.39 -19.59 29.12
C ALA A 100 -24.89 -19.05 30.47
N SER A 101 -25.15 -17.75 30.59
CA SER A 101 -25.68 -17.15 31.83
C SER A 101 -27.13 -17.52 32.13
N VAL A 102 -27.93 -17.75 31.10
CA VAL A 102 -29.36 -18.07 31.23
C VAL A 102 -29.58 -19.58 31.36
N THR A 103 -28.85 -20.38 30.58
CA THR A 103 -29.07 -21.82 30.52
C THR A 103 -28.14 -22.62 31.42
N ASN A 104 -27.01 -22.04 31.82
CA ASN A 104 -25.89 -22.75 32.47
C ASN A 104 -25.44 -24.01 31.71
N ILE A 105 -25.65 -24.05 30.39
CA ILE A 105 -25.22 -25.16 29.53
C ILE A 105 -23.79 -24.95 29.06
N ILE A 106 -23.00 -26.02 29.12
CA ILE A 106 -21.72 -26.17 28.43
C ILE A 106 -21.93 -27.22 27.33
N PRO A 107 -22.06 -26.81 26.05
CA PRO A 107 -22.25 -27.74 24.96
C PRO A 107 -20.99 -28.57 24.71
N ASP A 108 -21.17 -29.83 24.33
CA ASP A 108 -20.11 -30.64 23.75
C ASP A 108 -20.00 -30.32 22.25
N LEU A 109 -18.80 -30.03 21.78
CA LEU A 109 -18.52 -29.61 20.40
C LEU A 109 -17.75 -30.67 19.60
N ASP A 110 -17.40 -31.81 20.22
CA ASP A 110 -16.59 -32.85 19.60
C ASP A 110 -17.40 -33.72 18.62
N ASP A 111 -18.66 -34.03 18.95
CA ASP A 111 -19.58 -34.83 18.13
C ASP A 111 -20.71 -33.99 17.53
N HIS A 112 -20.62 -33.68 16.24
CA HIS A 112 -21.65 -32.92 15.51
C HIS A 112 -22.86 -33.75 15.09
N SER A 113 -22.86 -35.08 15.30
CA SER A 113 -24.00 -35.94 14.96
C SER A 113 -25.12 -35.90 16.01
N LYS A 114 -24.83 -35.35 17.19
CA LYS A 114 -25.72 -35.31 18.34
C LYS A 114 -25.77 -33.93 18.97
N ILE A 115 -26.82 -33.66 19.73
CA ILE A 115 -26.92 -32.49 20.59
C ILE A 115 -26.61 -32.97 22.01
N SER A 116 -25.43 -32.65 22.53
CA SER A 116 -25.00 -33.10 23.85
C SER A 116 -24.24 -32.02 24.60
N GLY A 117 -24.10 -32.21 25.91
CA GLY A 117 -23.43 -31.26 26.77
C GLY A 117 -23.76 -31.48 28.24
N HIS A 118 -23.46 -30.46 29.04
CA HIS A 118 -23.64 -30.49 30.48
C HIS A 118 -24.45 -29.27 30.95
N ILE A 119 -25.37 -29.46 31.90
CA ILE A 119 -26.06 -28.39 32.62
C ILE A 119 -25.38 -28.24 33.99
N VAL A 120 -24.97 -27.02 34.33
CA VAL A 120 -24.28 -26.71 35.59
C VAL A 120 -25.26 -26.05 36.57
N HIS A 121 -25.59 -26.75 37.64
CA HIS A 121 -26.44 -26.22 38.71
C HIS A 121 -25.56 -25.56 39.78
N ARG A 122 -25.59 -24.22 39.87
CA ARG A 122 -24.68 -23.48 40.76
C ARG A 122 -25.00 -23.65 42.24
N ASP A 123 -26.28 -23.82 42.57
CA ASP A 123 -26.75 -23.83 43.95
C ASP A 123 -26.37 -25.12 44.68
N ASN A 124 -26.52 -26.27 44.00
CA ASN A 124 -26.22 -27.59 44.54
C ASN A 124 -24.85 -28.14 44.07
N LYS A 125 -24.12 -27.38 43.23
CA LYS A 125 -22.83 -27.79 42.61
C LYS A 125 -22.92 -29.11 41.84
N ALA A 126 -24.09 -29.44 41.27
CA ALA A 126 -24.27 -30.61 40.43
C ALA A 126 -24.03 -30.30 38.95
N VAL A 127 -23.62 -31.31 38.20
CA VAL A 127 -23.44 -31.26 36.76
C VAL A 127 -24.20 -32.43 36.15
N GLU A 128 -25.21 -32.13 35.34
CA GLU A 128 -26.02 -33.14 34.65
C GLU A 128 -25.62 -33.21 33.18
N LYS A 129 -25.46 -34.42 32.64
CA LYS A 129 -25.12 -34.64 31.22
C LYS A 129 -26.38 -34.95 30.42
N PHE A 130 -26.51 -34.36 29.24
CA PHE A 130 -27.58 -34.69 28.28
C PHE A 130 -27.01 -35.08 26.92
N GLU A 131 -27.76 -35.90 26.17
CA GLU A 131 -27.43 -36.34 24.82
C GLU A 131 -28.71 -36.67 24.04
N PHE A 132 -28.88 -36.03 22.88
CA PHE A 132 -30.02 -36.21 21.99
C PHE A 132 -29.56 -36.51 20.56
N ASP A 133 -30.28 -37.40 19.89
CA ASP A 133 -30.09 -37.72 18.47
C ASP A 133 -31.10 -36.94 17.62
N PRO A 134 -30.66 -35.94 16.82
CA PRO A 134 -31.53 -35.11 16.01
C PRO A 134 -32.29 -35.88 14.92
N THR A 135 -31.87 -37.10 14.59
CA THR A 135 -32.55 -37.95 13.60
C THR A 135 -33.73 -38.71 14.19
N LYS A 136 -33.77 -38.86 15.53
CA LYS A 136 -34.79 -39.65 16.24
C LYS A 136 -35.85 -38.78 16.91
N ILE A 137 -35.50 -37.57 17.31
CA ILE A 137 -36.33 -36.68 18.12
C ILE A 137 -36.47 -35.34 17.37
N SER A 138 -37.67 -34.75 17.37
CA SER A 138 -37.89 -33.47 16.71
C SER A 138 -37.15 -32.33 17.43
N SER A 139 -36.78 -31.27 16.70
CA SER A 139 -36.14 -30.10 17.33
C SER A 139 -37.00 -29.47 18.43
N PHE A 140 -38.33 -29.55 18.31
CA PHE A 140 -39.26 -29.05 19.34
C PHE A 140 -39.15 -29.87 20.63
N GLU A 141 -39.22 -31.19 20.54
CA GLU A 141 -39.13 -32.09 21.71
C GLU A 141 -37.76 -31.99 22.40
N ILE A 142 -36.67 -31.84 21.63
CA ILE A 142 -35.33 -31.61 22.20
C ILE A 142 -35.30 -30.29 22.98
N CYS A 143 -35.78 -29.18 22.39
CA CYS A 143 -35.82 -27.88 23.06
C CYS A 143 -36.69 -27.92 24.32
N GLN A 144 -37.87 -28.55 24.26
CA GLN A 144 -38.77 -28.73 25.39
C GLN A 144 -38.06 -29.50 26.52
N SER A 145 -37.44 -30.64 26.19
CA SER A 145 -36.72 -31.48 27.16
C SER A 145 -35.57 -30.71 27.83
N ILE A 146 -34.78 -29.96 27.05
CA ILE A 146 -33.70 -29.12 27.58
C ILE A 146 -34.24 -28.04 28.50
N TRP A 147 -35.34 -27.38 28.13
CA TRP A 147 -35.94 -26.33 28.93
C TRP A 147 -36.52 -26.85 30.24
N GLU A 148 -37.09 -28.06 30.24
CA GLU A 148 -37.53 -28.76 31.45
C GLU A 148 -36.35 -29.01 32.39
N MET A 149 -35.24 -29.59 31.90
CA MET A 149 -34.03 -29.81 32.71
C MET A 149 -33.43 -28.52 33.27
N ILE A 150 -33.45 -27.41 32.52
CA ILE A 150 -32.95 -26.11 33.01
C ILE A 150 -33.80 -25.58 34.18
N ASN A 151 -35.12 -25.78 34.13
CA ASN A 151 -36.06 -25.26 35.14
C ASN A 151 -36.20 -26.17 36.36
N GLU A 152 -35.61 -27.37 36.35
CA GLU A 152 -35.50 -28.25 37.52
C GLU A 152 -34.44 -27.78 38.55
N GLN A 153 -33.90 -26.56 38.37
CA GLN A 153 -32.99 -25.86 39.31
C GLN A 153 -33.61 -25.58 40.68
#